data_AF-A0A533U9J9-F1
#
_entry.id   AF-A0A533U9J9-F1
#
_cell.length_a   1.000
_cell.length_b   1.000
_cell.length_c   1.000
_cell.angle_alpha   90.00
_cell.angle_beta   90.00
_cell.angle_gamma   90.00
#
_symmetry.space_group_name_H-M   'P 1'
#
loop_
_entity.id
_entity.type
_entity.pdbx_description
1 polymer ?
#
loop_
_entity_poly.entity_id
_entity_poly.type
_entity_poly.pdbx_seq_one_letter_code
_entity_poly.pdbx_strand_id
1 'polypeptide(L)'
;MQSYDFKNSIGFIVNRTAKVFVKALDSELREKVGVTFGQWKVVVMLSMQDGITQKEIASRLGLEAATLIPIIDKMEKEGLVVRQVDQAD
;
A
#
# COMPACT_ATOMS: atom_id res chain seq x y z
N MET A 1 -18.02 -29.43 21.02
CA MET A 1 -17.38 -28.41 20.16
C MET A 1 -17.23 -27.15 21.01
N GLN A 2 -16.00 -26.70 21.33
CA GLN A 2 -15.83 -25.43 22.02
C GLN A 2 -16.35 -24.29 21.13
N SER A 3 -17.13 -23.36 21.68
CA SER A 3 -17.53 -22.17 20.94
C SER A 3 -16.32 -21.24 20.81
N TYR A 4 -15.93 -20.90 19.59
CA TYR A 4 -14.90 -19.90 19.35
C TYR A 4 -15.51 -18.50 19.41
N ASP A 5 -14.99 -17.63 20.27
CA ASP A 5 -15.41 -16.22 20.33
C ASP A 5 -14.73 -15.40 19.22
N PHE A 6 -15.40 -15.29 18.08
CA PHE A 6 -14.91 -14.51 16.96
C PHE A 6 -14.78 -13.00 17.26
N LYS A 7 -15.58 -12.47 18.20
CA LYS A 7 -15.67 -11.02 18.45
C LYS A 7 -14.54 -10.50 19.35
N ASN A 8 -14.02 -11.34 20.24
CA ASN A 8 -12.87 -11.00 21.09
C ASN A 8 -11.60 -11.76 20.69
N SER A 9 -11.61 -12.43 19.55
CA SER A 9 -10.42 -13.08 19.01
C SER A 9 -9.31 -12.08 18.72
N ILE A 10 -8.06 -12.49 18.91
CA ILE A 10 -6.88 -11.67 18.57
C ILE A 10 -6.91 -11.21 17.10
N GLY A 11 -7.32 -12.10 16.19
CA GLY A 11 -7.42 -11.79 14.76
C GLY A 11 -8.43 -10.68 14.47
N PHE A 12 -9.59 -10.70 15.14
CA PHE A 12 -10.61 -9.65 14.99
C PHE A 12 -10.13 -8.31 15.57
N ILE A 13 -9.55 -8.32 16.76
CA ILE A 13 -9.06 -7.12 17.43
C ILE A 13 -7.94 -6.48 16.59
N VAL A 14 -6.94 -7.25 16.16
CA VAL A 14 -5.82 -6.75 15.35
C VAL A 14 -6.32 -6.18 14.02
N ASN A 15 -7.21 -6.87 13.31
CA ASN A 15 -7.77 -6.36 12.06
C ASN A 15 -8.57 -5.06 12.26
N ARG A 16 -9.38 -4.99 13.31
CA ARG A 16 -10.17 -3.79 13.61
C ARG A 16 -9.25 -2.61 13.94
N THR A 17 -8.25 -2.83 14.77
CA THR A 17 -7.25 -1.82 15.14
C THR A 17 -6.48 -1.35 13.92
N ALA A 18 -5.98 -2.26 13.09
CA ALA A 18 -5.28 -1.93 11.85
C ALA A 18 -6.12 -1.05 10.91
N LYS A 19 -7.42 -1.36 10.74
CA LYS A 19 -8.33 -0.54 9.91
C LYS A 19 -8.46 0.89 10.44
N VAL A 20 -8.53 1.07 11.76
CA VAL A 20 -8.60 2.40 12.39
C VAL A 20 -7.29 3.16 12.17
N PHE A 21 -6.14 2.51 12.35
CA PHE A 21 -4.83 3.10 12.08
C PHE A 21 -4.67 3.53 10.62
N VAL A 22 -5.05 2.67 9.66
CA VAL A 22 -4.99 2.99 8.24
C VAL A 22 -5.85 4.23 7.92
N LYS A 23 -7.03 4.35 8.51
CA LYS A 23 -7.90 5.53 8.30
C LYS A 23 -7.28 6.81 8.87
N ALA A 24 -6.70 6.74 10.07
CA ALA A 24 -6.04 7.88 10.69
C ALA A 24 -4.83 8.34 9.87
N LEU A 25 -3.98 7.39 9.45
CA LEU A 25 -2.82 7.68 8.64
C LEU A 25 -3.20 8.21 7.24
N ASP A 26 -4.21 7.65 6.58
CA ASP A 26 -4.70 8.16 5.29
C ASP A 26 -5.17 9.61 5.40
N SER A 27 -5.87 9.97 6.49
CA SER A 27 -6.28 11.35 6.76
C SER A 27 -5.07 12.28 6.92
N GLU A 28 -4.09 11.88 7.73
CA GLU A 28 -2.88 12.67 7.97
C GLU A 28 -2.05 12.86 6.70
N LEU A 29 -1.85 11.80 5.91
CA LEU A 29 -1.10 11.85 4.66
C LEU A 29 -1.74 12.80 3.64
N ARG A 30 -3.07 12.76 3.52
CA ARG A 30 -3.81 13.68 2.64
C ARG A 30 -3.65 15.13 3.07
N GLU A 31 -3.78 15.40 4.35
CA GLU A 31 -3.69 16.76 4.89
C GLU A 31 -2.28 17.34 4.78
N LYS A 32 -1.26 16.55 5.12
CA LYS A 32 0.12 17.05 5.24
C LYS A 32 0.89 17.05 3.93
N VAL A 33 0.68 16.04 3.06
CA VAL A 33 1.53 15.82 1.87
C VAL A 33 0.73 15.49 0.61
N GLY A 34 -0.60 15.47 0.67
CA GLY A 34 -1.45 15.29 -0.50
C GLY A 34 -1.46 13.87 -1.09
N VAL A 35 -0.99 12.85 -0.37
CA VAL A 35 -0.97 11.46 -0.86
C VAL A 35 -1.95 10.57 -0.11
N THR A 36 -2.44 9.52 -0.77
CA THR A 36 -3.26 8.47 -0.16
C THR A 36 -2.40 7.40 0.50
N PHE A 37 -2.97 6.62 1.42
CA PHE A 37 -2.30 5.45 2.01
C PHE A 37 -1.86 4.43 0.96
N GLY A 38 -2.62 4.28 -0.13
CA GLY A 38 -2.25 3.43 -1.26
C GLY A 38 -0.95 3.88 -1.93
N GLN A 39 -0.85 5.18 -2.21
CA GLN A 39 0.35 5.78 -2.81
C GLN A 39 1.52 5.79 -1.84
N TRP A 40 1.28 6.06 -0.55
CA TRP A 40 2.28 5.98 0.50
C TRP A 40 2.96 4.61 0.54
N LYS A 41 2.21 3.51 0.42
CA LYS A 41 2.80 2.17 0.36
C LYS A 41 3.81 2.03 -0.78
N VAL A 42 3.51 2.59 -1.95
CA VAL A 42 4.43 2.58 -3.11
C VAL A 42 5.67 3.43 -2.81
N VAL A 43 5.48 4.65 -2.27
CA VAL A 43 6.57 5.55 -1.87
C VAL A 43 7.50 4.87 -0.87
N VAL A 44 6.96 4.18 0.15
CA VAL A 44 7.79 3.46 1.13
C VAL A 44 8.63 2.40 0.44
N MET A 45 8.06 1.59 -0.47
CA MET A 45 8.83 0.57 -1.19
C MET A 45 9.96 1.19 -2.03
N LEU A 46 9.68 2.26 -2.77
CA LEU A 46 10.68 2.97 -3.58
C LEU A 46 11.73 3.67 -2.72
N SER A 47 11.36 4.17 -1.54
CA SER A 47 12.32 4.78 -0.59
C SER A 47 13.31 3.76 -0.01
N MET A 48 12.92 2.49 0.07
CA MET A 48 13.79 1.40 0.53
C MET A 48 14.67 0.88 -0.60
N GLN A 49 14.13 0.84 -1.83
CA GLN A 49 14.86 0.42 -3.01
C GLN A 49 14.20 1.05 -4.25
N ASP A 50 14.87 2.03 -4.83
CA ASP A 50 14.42 2.66 -6.07
C ASP A 50 14.62 1.74 -7.28
N GLY A 51 13.89 1.99 -8.36
CA GLY A 51 14.00 1.22 -9.61
C GLY A 51 13.44 -0.20 -9.57
N ILE A 52 12.75 -0.61 -8.50
CA ILE A 52 12.10 -1.93 -8.43
C ILE A 52 10.88 -2.02 -9.34
N THR A 53 10.62 -3.22 -9.86
CA THR A 53 9.51 -3.47 -10.76
C THR A 53 8.17 -3.40 -10.04
N GLN A 54 7.10 -3.14 -10.80
CA GLN A 54 5.73 -3.16 -10.27
C GLN A 54 5.35 -4.53 -9.68
N LYS A 55 5.90 -5.62 -10.24
CA LYS A 55 5.71 -6.99 -9.74
C LYS A 55 6.34 -7.19 -8.37
N GLU A 56 7.55 -6.65 -8.15
CA GLU A 56 8.22 -6.73 -6.85
C GLU A 56 7.50 -5.89 -5.80
N ILE A 57 7.04 -4.68 -6.15
CA ILE A 57 6.23 -3.86 -5.24
C ILE A 57 4.96 -4.61 -4.82
N ALA A 58 4.25 -5.23 -5.77
CA ALA A 58 3.04 -6.02 -5.50
C ALA A 58 3.33 -7.18 -4.53
N SER A 59 4.40 -7.93 -4.80
CA SER A 59 4.83 -9.05 -3.96
C SER A 59 5.19 -8.61 -2.54
N ARG A 60 5.99 -7.54 -2.38
CA ARG A 60 6.40 -7.03 -1.06
C ARG A 60 5.23 -6.50 -0.24
N LEU A 61 4.22 -5.90 -0.90
CA LEU A 61 3.02 -5.39 -0.26
C LEU A 61 1.93 -6.46 -0.04
N GLY A 62 2.11 -7.68 -0.56
CA GLY A 62 1.08 -8.73 -0.54
C GLY A 62 -0.18 -8.31 -1.30
N LEU A 63 -0.03 -7.56 -2.40
CA LEU A 63 -1.13 -7.05 -3.22
C LEU A 63 -1.17 -7.75 -4.57
N GLU A 64 -2.38 -7.92 -5.09
CA GLU A 64 -2.58 -8.30 -6.49
C GLU A 64 -2.21 -7.17 -7.43
N ALA A 65 -1.67 -7.51 -8.61
CA ALA A 65 -1.29 -6.54 -9.62
C ALA A 65 -2.48 -5.64 -10.03
N ALA A 66 -3.69 -6.21 -10.12
CA ALA A 66 -4.92 -5.47 -10.42
C ALA A 66 -5.25 -4.37 -9.38
N THR A 67 -4.73 -4.49 -8.16
CA THR A 67 -4.88 -3.45 -7.12
C THR A 67 -3.77 -2.40 -7.20
N LEU A 68 -2.54 -2.84 -7.50
CA LEU A 68 -1.38 -1.94 -7.50
C LEU A 68 -1.30 -1.06 -8.76
N ILE A 69 -1.56 -1.62 -9.94
CA ILE A 69 -1.36 -0.93 -11.22
C ILE A 69 -2.14 0.39 -11.28
N PRO A 70 -3.45 0.45 -10.95
CA PRO A 70 -4.19 1.72 -10.98
C PRO A 70 -3.64 2.78 -10.01
N ILE A 71 -3.00 2.36 -8.91
CA ILE A 71 -2.35 3.27 -7.96
C ILE A 71 -1.12 3.89 -8.61
N ILE A 72 -0.26 3.06 -9.22
CA ILE A 72 0.96 3.53 -9.90
C ILE A 72 0.60 4.40 -11.11
N ASP A 73 -0.42 4.02 -11.90
CA ASP A 73 -0.91 4.83 -13.03
C ASP A 73 -1.33 6.23 -12.59
N LYS A 74 -2.00 6.33 -11.44
CA LYS A 74 -2.41 7.61 -10.87
C LYS A 74 -1.20 8.41 -10.39
N MET A 75 -0.25 7.76 -9.69
CA MET A 75 0.98 8.42 -9.23
C MET A 75 1.82 8.96 -10.39
N GLU A 76 1.90 8.22 -11.49
CA GLU A 76 2.62 8.65 -12.70
C GLU A 76 1.94 9.89 -13.32
N LYS A 77 0.60 9.88 -13.44
CA LYS A 77 -0.17 11.04 -13.91
C LYS A 77 -0.04 12.27 -13.00
N GLU A 78 0.12 12.05 -11.70
CA GLU A 78 0.36 13.11 -10.71
C GLU A 78 1.83 13.56 -10.66
N GLY A 79 2.72 12.93 -11.44
CA GLY A 79 4.15 13.25 -11.47
C GLY A 79 4.92 12.80 -10.23
N LEU A 80 4.35 11.91 -9.42
CA LEU A 80 4.97 11.39 -8.19
C LEU A 80 5.98 10.26 -8.43
N VAL A 81 5.81 9.53 -9.53
CA VAL A 81 6.71 8.45 -9.96
C VAL A 81 6.91 8.50 -11.47
N VAL A 82 7.96 7.85 -11.95
CA VAL A 82 8.22 7.65 -13.37
C VAL A 82 8.42 6.17 -13.65
N ARG A 83 7.89 5.68 -14.77
CA ARG A 83 8.24 4.37 -15.29
C ARG A 83 9.41 4.50 -16.26
N GLN A 84 10.43 3.68 -16.06
CA GLN A 84 11.54 3.56 -16.99
C GLN A 84 11.61 2.12 -17.47
N VAL A 85 11.89 1.96 -18.76
CA VAL A 85 12.24 0.66 -19.33
C VAL A 85 13.64 0.32 -18.83
N ASP A 86 13.82 -0.89 -18.32
CA ASP A 86 15.15 -1.36 -17.96
C ASP A 86 15.99 -1.46 -19.25
N GLN A 87 17.22 -0.95 -19.24
CA GLN A 87 18.09 -1.00 -20.42
C GLN A 87 18.58 -2.41 -20.74
N ALA A 88 18.44 -3.34 -19.78
CA ALA A 88 18.82 -4.73 -19.94
C ALA A 88 17.69 -5.64 -20.47
N ASP A 89 16.45 -5.13 -20.56
CA ASP A 89 15.27 -5.80 -21.14
C ASP A 89 15.01 -5.32 -22.59
#